data_AF-A0ABD1WKL1-F1
#
_entry.id   AF-A0ABD1WKL1-F1
#
_cell.length_a   1.000
_cell.length_b   1.000
_cell.length_c   1.000
_cell.angle_alpha   90.00
_cell.angle_beta   90.00
_cell.angle_gamma   90.00
#
_symmetry.space_group_name_H-M   'P 1'
#
loop_
_entity.id
_entity.type
_entity.pdbx_description
1 polymer ?
#
loop_
_entity_poly.entity_id
_entity_poly.type
_entity_poly.pdbx_seq_one_letter_code
_entity_poly.pdbx_strand_id
1 'polypeptide(L)'
;MLCCHGAEWIAGQYKFDEMSEWCVALLGVAKLVLGLGSSLVKILDQFPVGVLGVLLLFAGIELAMFSRDMNSKEESVVMLICTLFHLLTQVQHLHFFVGLLCICFL
;
A
#
# COMPACT_ATOMS: atom_id res chain seq x y z
N MET A 1 -1.64 14.59 -1.18
CA MET A 1 -1.93 13.38 -0.37
C MET A 1 -0.84 13.24 0.67
N LEU A 2 -1.16 12.73 1.86
CA LEU A 2 -0.13 12.26 2.81
C LEU A 2 0.47 10.98 2.22
N CYS A 3 1.79 10.93 2.06
CA CYS A 3 2.48 9.77 1.49
C CYS A 3 3.07 8.92 2.61
N CYS A 4 2.84 7.61 2.53
CA CYS A 4 3.48 6.60 3.39
C CYS A 4 4.59 5.89 2.59
N HIS A 5 5.52 5.25 3.29
CA HIS A 5 6.49 4.33 2.68
C HIS A 5 5.71 3.12 2.13
N GLY A 6 5.42 3.10 0.82
CA GLY A 6 4.64 2.01 0.22
C GLY A 6 5.39 0.68 0.34
N ALA A 7 4.85 -0.29 1.08
CA ALA A 7 5.54 -1.54 1.39
C ALA A 7 5.84 -2.38 0.12
N GLU A 8 4.88 -2.52 -0.80
CA GLU A 8 5.07 -3.24 -2.08
C GLU A 8 6.26 -2.71 -2.88
N TRP A 9 6.43 -1.39 -2.90
CA TRP A 9 7.47 -0.73 -3.67
C TRP A 9 8.86 -1.10 -3.14
N ILE A 10 9.01 -1.06 -1.81
CA ILE A 10 10.27 -1.36 -1.15
C ILE A 10 10.61 -2.85 -1.29
N ALA A 11 9.61 -3.74 -1.22
CA ALA A 11 9.79 -5.17 -1.44
C ALA A 11 10.27 -5.50 -2.86
N GLY A 12 9.79 -4.77 -3.87
CA GLY A 12 10.29 -4.86 -5.24
C GLY A 12 11.77 -4.49 -5.32
N GLN A 13 12.13 -3.33 -4.77
CA GLN A 13 13.52 -2.86 -4.72
C GLN A 13 14.45 -3.84 -3.97
N TYR A 14 13.95 -4.49 -2.91
CA TYR A 14 14.68 -5.51 -2.16
C TYR A 14 14.94 -6.80 -2.97
N LYS A 15 14.00 -7.21 -3.83
CA LYS A 15 14.19 -8.37 -4.74
C LYS A 15 15.13 -8.08 -5.91
N PHE A 16 15.30 -6.82 -6.29
CA PHE A 16 16.23 -6.41 -7.36
C PHE A 16 17.65 -6.13 -6.86
N ASP A 17 17.96 -6.45 -5.59
CA ASP A 17 19.30 -6.35 -4.99
C ASP A 17 19.91 -4.93 -5.11
N GLU A 18 19.08 -3.89 -5.08
CA GLU A 18 19.56 -2.50 -5.09
C GLU A 18 19.95 -2.07 -3.68
N MET A 19 21.21 -2.28 -3.29
CA MET A 19 21.79 -1.84 -2.00
C MET A 19 22.05 -0.32 -1.92
N SER A 20 21.14 0.53 -2.43
CA SER A 20 21.36 1.98 -2.45
C SER A 20 20.06 2.79 -2.34
N GLU A 21 19.99 3.65 -1.32
CA GLU A 21 18.92 4.65 -1.14
C GLU A 21 18.82 5.62 -2.35
N TRP A 22 19.92 5.76 -3.09
CA TRP A 22 19.99 6.57 -4.30
C TRP A 22 19.18 5.98 -5.46
N CYS A 23 19.01 4.65 -5.52
CA CYS A 23 18.16 4.01 -6.53
C CYS A 23 16.71 4.43 -6.37
N VAL A 24 16.20 4.50 -5.13
CA VAL A 24 14.84 4.96 -4.83
C VAL A 24 14.67 6.44 -5.22
N ALA A 25 15.67 7.28 -4.93
CA ALA A 25 15.64 8.69 -5.30
C ALA A 25 15.65 8.88 -6.84
N LEU A 26 16.53 8.17 -7.55
CA LEU A 26 16.62 8.22 -9.02
C LEU A 26 15.34 7.73 -9.68
N LEU A 27 14.74 6.67 -9.16
CA LEU A 27 13.50 6.12 -9.68
C LEU A 27 12.32 7.06 -9.44
N GLY A 28 12.29 7.75 -8.29
CA GLY A 28 11.34 8.84 -8.02
C GLY A 28 11.50 10.01 -8.99
N VAL A 29 12.74 10.47 -9.22
CA VAL A 29 13.04 11.53 -10.20
C VAL A 29 12.67 11.10 -11.61
N ALA A 30 12.99 9.87 -12.02
CA ALA A 30 12.62 9.33 -13.31
C ALA A 30 11.10 9.36 -13.49
N LYS A 31 10.32 8.93 -12.49
CA LYS A 31 8.85 8.99 -12.53
C LYS A 31 8.31 10.41 -12.67
N LEU A 32 8.96 11.39 -12.03
CA LEU A 32 8.59 12.80 -12.12
C LEU A 32 8.90 13.40 -13.49
N VAL A 33 10.08 13.13 -14.03
CA VAL A 33 10.48 13.54 -15.39
C VAL A 33 9.55 12.92 -16.44
N LEU A 34 9.24 11.64 -16.29
CA LEU A 34 8.30 10.92 -17.15
C LEU A 34 6.87 11.47 -17.04
N GLY A 35 6.43 11.88 -15.85
CA GLY A 35 5.11 12.47 -15.61
C GLY A 35 4.93 13.88 -16.19
N LEU A 36 6.02 14.65 -16.32
CA LEU A 36 6.00 15.95 -17.00
C LEU A 36 5.95 15.82 -18.53
N GLY A 37 6.37 14.67 -19.07
CA GLY A 37 6.34 14.37 -20.50
C GLY A 37 4.95 13.92 -20.98
N SER A 38 4.34 14.66 -21.89
CA SER A 38 3.02 14.34 -22.46
C SER A 38 2.98 13.02 -23.26
N SER A 39 4.13 12.53 -23.74
CA SER A 39 4.21 11.33 -24.57
C SER A 39 4.10 10.04 -23.76
N LEU A 40 4.61 10.00 -22.52
CA LEU A 40 4.50 8.80 -21.68
C LEU A 40 3.13 8.71 -21.00
N VAL A 41 2.53 9.86 -20.64
CA VAL A 41 1.18 9.93 -20.08
C VAL A 41 0.15 9.30 -21.03
N LYS A 42 0.28 9.53 -22.35
CA LYS A 42 -0.57 8.89 -23.37
C LYS A 42 -0.46 7.36 -23.39
N ILE A 43 0.71 6.82 -23.07
CA ILE A 43 0.94 5.36 -23.02
C ILE A 43 0.40 4.79 -21.72
N LEU A 44 0.53 5.52 -20.61
CA LEU A 44 -0.06 5.16 -19.32
C LEU A 44 -1.60 5.20 -19.35
N ASP A 45 -2.20 6.08 -20.15
CA ASP A 45 -3.66 6.15 -20.31
C ASP A 45 -4.21 4.93 -21.08
N GLN A 46 -3.41 4.33 -21.95
CA GLN A 46 -3.76 3.09 -22.66
C GLN A 46 -3.57 1.83 -21.79
N PHE A 47 -3.10 1.97 -20.55
CA PHE A 47 -2.87 0.82 -19.70
C PHE A 47 -4.21 0.18 -19.29
N PRO A 48 -4.40 -1.13 -19.53
CA PRO A 48 -5.67 -1.77 -19.24
C PRO A 48 -5.94 -1.76 -17.73
N VAL A 49 -7.10 -1.21 -17.35
CA VAL A 49 -7.57 -1.16 -15.95
C VAL A 49 -7.60 -2.54 -15.27
N GLY A 50 -7.74 -3.62 -16.05
CA GLY A 50 -7.68 -4.99 -15.56
C GLY A 50 -6.32 -5.36 -14.95
N VAL A 51 -5.20 -4.93 -15.56
CA VAL A 51 -3.86 -5.20 -15.01
C VAL A 51 -3.64 -4.42 -13.73
N LEU A 52 -4.12 -3.17 -13.68
CA LEU A 52 -4.05 -2.34 -12.47
C LEU A 52 -4.85 -2.96 -11.32
N GLY A 53 -6.03 -3.52 -11.62
CA GLY A 53 -6.84 -4.25 -10.64
C GLY A 53 -6.17 -5.51 -10.11
N VAL A 54 -5.52 -6.31 -10.96
CA VAL A 54 -4.81 -7.53 -10.54
C VAL A 54 -3.61 -7.18 -9.64
N LEU A 55 -2.84 -6.15 -9.99
CA LEU A 55 -1.74 -5.65 -9.16
C LEU A 55 -2.25 -5.18 -7.79
N LEU A 56 -3.39 -4.47 -7.75
CA LEU A 56 -4.00 -4.01 -6.51
C LEU A 56 -4.57 -5.16 -5.66
N LEU A 57 -5.12 -6.20 -6.29
CA LEU A 57 -5.57 -7.40 -5.58
C LEU A 57 -4.39 -8.16 -4.98
N PHE A 58 -3.30 -8.32 -5.72
CA PHE A 58 -2.10 -8.98 -5.22
C PHE A 58 -1.52 -8.24 -4.00
N ALA A 59 -1.40 -6.91 -4.11
CA ALA A 59 -1.07 -6.02 -3.00
C ALA A 59 -1.97 -6.21 -1.77
N GLY A 60 -3.29 -6.25 -1.97
CA GLY A 60 -4.24 -6.49 -0.90
C GLY A 60 -4.10 -7.86 -0.23
N ILE A 61 -3.80 -8.90 -1.00
CA ILE A 61 -3.62 -10.27 -0.49
C ILE A 61 -2.34 -10.37 0.35
N GLU A 62 -1.23 -9.80 -0.11
CA GLU A 62 0.03 -9.74 0.66
C GLU A 62 -0.17 -9.04 2.01
N LEU A 63 -0.83 -7.87 2.02
CA LEU A 63 -1.18 -7.14 3.25
C LEU A 63 -2.11 -7.94 4.16
N ALA A 64 -3.09 -8.67 3.59
CA ALA A 64 -4.00 -9.51 4.35
C ALA A 64 -3.30 -10.73 4.97
N MET A 65 -2.34 -11.33 4.26
CA MET A 65 -1.51 -12.42 4.78
C MET A 65 -0.65 -11.93 5.94
N PHE A 66 -0.05 -10.74 5.82
CA PHE A 66 0.71 -10.11 6.91
C PHE A 66 -0.16 -9.85 8.15
N SER A 67 -1.43 -9.47 7.94
CA SER A 67 -2.39 -9.29 9.04
C SER A 67 -2.77 -10.61 9.71
N ARG A 68 -2.67 -11.74 9.00
CA ARG A 68 -2.94 -13.08 9.55
C ARG A 68 -1.71 -13.67 10.26
N ASP A 69 -0.51 -13.31 9.83
CA ASP A 69 0.78 -13.77 10.37
C ASP A 69 1.23 -12.98 11.61
N MET A 70 0.31 -12.32 12.32
CA MET A 70 0.64 -11.69 13.58
C MET A 70 0.75 -12.72 14.70
N ASN A 71 1.74 -12.54 15.57
CA ASN A 71 2.09 -13.48 16.65
C ASN A 71 0.96 -13.63 17.71
N SER A 72 0.05 -12.66 17.78
CA SER A 72 -1.14 -12.73 18.64
C SER A 72 -2.44 -12.69 17.83
N LYS A 73 -3.36 -13.59 18.20
CA LYS A 73 -4.73 -13.65 17.67
C LYS A 73 -5.52 -12.36 17.91
N GLU A 74 -5.18 -11.64 18.98
CA GLU A 74 -5.82 -10.39 19.38
C GLU A 74 -5.49 -9.27 18.40
N GLU A 75 -4.21 -9.09 18.09
CA GLU A 75 -3.70 -8.13 17.09
C GLU A 75 -4.28 -8.39 15.68
N SER A 76 -4.36 -9.66 15.27
CA SER A 76 -4.94 -10.05 13.97
C SER A 76 -6.42 -9.69 13.85
N VAL A 77 -7.18 -9.89 14.93
CA VAL A 77 -8.60 -9.52 14.98
C VAL A 77 -8.79 -8.01 14.93
N VAL A 78 -7.94 -7.23 15.63
CA VAL A 78 -8.00 -5.76 15.60
C VAL A 78 -7.79 -5.21 14.18
N MET A 79 -6.78 -5.71 13.46
CA MET A 79 -6.52 -5.30 12.07
C MET A 79 -7.66 -5.66 11.10
N LEU A 80 -8.30 -6.82 11.29
CA LEU A 80 -9.44 -7.25 10.47
C LEU A 80 -10.68 -6.38 10.75
N ILE A 81 -11.02 -6.13 12.02
CA ILE A 81 -12.12 -5.24 12.42
C ILE A 81 -11.93 -3.84 11.85
N CYS A 82 -10.71 -3.31 11.97
CA CYS A 82 -10.32 -2.02 11.42
C CYS A 82 -10.52 -1.92 9.90
N THR A 83 -10.07 -2.94 9.17
CA THR A 83 -10.22 -3.02 7.71
C THR A 83 -11.69 -3.10 7.29
N LEU A 84 -12.48 -3.92 7.98
CA LEU A 84 -13.92 -4.05 7.74
C LEU A 84 -14.64 -2.72 7.98
N PHE A 85 -14.32 -2.07 9.08
CA PHE A 85 -14.93 -0.80 9.43
C PHE A 85 -14.56 0.33 8.46
N HIS A 86 -13.32 0.33 7.94
CA HIS A 86 -12.91 1.23 6.87
C HIS A 86 -13.73 1.03 5.59
N LEU A 87 -13.98 -0.23 5.20
CA LEU A 87 -14.77 -0.57 4.03
C LEU A 87 -16.22 -0.09 4.17
N LEU A 88 -16.80 -0.21 5.36
CA LEU A 88 -18.20 0.18 5.61
C LEU A 88 -18.38 1.69 5.73
N THR A 89 -17.44 2.39 6.36
CA THR A 89 -17.61 3.81 6.71
C THR A 89 -16.98 4.76 5.71
N GLN A 90 -15.94 4.34 4.97
CA GLN A 90 -15.13 5.19 4.10
C GLN A 90 -14.53 6.42 4.82
N VAL A 91 -14.58 6.47 6.16
CA VAL A 91 -14.05 7.55 6.98
C VAL A 91 -12.73 7.11 7.61
N GLN A 92 -11.61 7.66 7.13
CA GLN A 92 -10.26 7.31 7.62
C GLN A 92 -10.09 7.52 9.12
N HIS A 93 -10.68 8.60 9.67
CA HIS A 93 -10.53 8.98 11.07
C HIS A 93 -11.20 8.00 12.04
N LEU A 94 -12.32 7.43 11.62
CA LEU A 94 -13.14 6.57 12.48
C LEU A 94 -12.50 5.18 12.63
N HIS A 95 -11.84 4.68 11.58
CA HIS A 95 -10.98 3.50 11.66
C HIS A 95 -9.88 3.69 12.71
N PHE A 96 -9.08 4.77 12.61
CA PHE A 96 -7.95 4.99 13.52
C PHE A 96 -8.38 5.01 14.99
N PHE A 97 -9.52 5.64 15.28
CA PHE A 97 -10.08 5.70 16.62
C PHE A 97 -10.55 4.34 17.13
N VAL A 98 -11.23 3.55 16.29
CA VAL A 98 -11.67 2.19 16.63
C VAL A 98 -10.48 1.26 16.90
N GLY A 99 -9.43 1.32 16.06
CA GLY A 99 -8.22 0.55 16.26
C GLY A 99 -7.51 0.87 17.57
N LEU A 100 -7.38 2.16 17.89
CA LEU A 100 -6.79 2.61 19.16
C LEU A 100 -7.63 2.15 20.37
N LEU A 101 -8.96 2.22 20.28
CA LEU A 101 -9.83 1.77 21.36
C LEU A 101 -9.74 0.26 21.57
N CYS A 102 -9.74 -0.51 20.49
CA CYS A 102 -9.60 -1.96 20.54
C CYS A 102 -8.27 -2.38 21.15
N ILE A 103 -7.15 -1.77 20.77
CA ILE A 103 -5.83 -2.13 21.31
C ILE A 103 -5.62 -1.70 22.76
N CYS A 104 -6.36 -0.71 23.24
CA CYS A 104 -6.26 -0.22 24.62
C CYS A 104 -7.13 -1.04 25.60
N PHE A 105 -8.10 -1.80 25.10
CA PHE A 105 -9.06 -2.57 25.90
C PHE A 105 -8.84 -4.10 25.85
N LEU A 106 -7.97 -4.56 24.95
CA LEU A 106 -7.54 -5.94 24.77
C LEU A 106 -6.17 -6.12 25.44
#